data_AF-A0A6J4P0D5-F1
#
_entry.id   AF-A0A6J4P0D5-F1
#
_cell.length_a   1.000
_cell.length_b   1.000
_cell.length_c   1.000
_cell.angle_alpha   90.00
_cell.angle_beta   90.00
_cell.angle_gamma   90.00
#
_symmetry.space_group_name_H-M   'P 1'
#
loop_
_entity.id
_entity.type
_entity.pdbx_description
1 polymer ?
#
loop_
_entity_poly.entity_id
_entity_poly.type
_entity_poly.pdbx_seq_one_letter_code
_entity_poly.pdbx_strand_id
1 'polypeptide(L)' 'MPEDKSIQELGLDEYKFGFHDPEEYFFKTPRKGIDPEIVAMISKHKNEPEWMLEYRLKALESFIQRPTPRWGGDLSH' A
#
# COMPACT_ATOMS: atom_id res chain seq x y z
N MET A 1 16.98 24.34 -9.95
CA MET A 1 16.84 24.77 -11.36
C MET A 1 16.89 26.29 -11.37
N PRO A 2 17.53 26.95 -12.36
CA PRO A 2 17.45 28.40 -12.47
C PRO A 2 16.02 28.80 -12.87
N GLU A 3 15.49 29.83 -12.23
CA GLU A 3 14.12 30.34 -12.45
C GLU A 3 14.09 31.18 -13.74
N ASP A 4 13.78 30.54 -14.87
CA ASP A 4 13.60 31.23 -16.15
C ASP A 4 12.22 31.91 -16.23
N LYS A 5 12.22 33.24 -16.11
CA LYS A 5 11.02 34.11 -16.09
C LYS A 5 10.07 33.93 -17.27
N SER A 6 10.55 33.43 -18.40
CA SER A 6 9.75 33.18 -19.60
C SER A 6 8.79 32.00 -19.44
N ILE A 7 9.09 31.03 -18.58
CA ILE A 7 8.24 29.85 -18.37
C ILE A 7 7.01 30.21 -17.49
N GLN A 8 7.21 31.09 -16.51
CA GLN A 8 6.16 31.61 -15.63
C GLN A 8 5.11 32.42 -16.40
N GLU A 9 5.53 33.22 -17.39
CA GLU A 9 4.62 34.02 -18.24
C GLU A 9 3.76 33.17 -19.17
N LEU A 10 4.23 31.98 -19.55
CA LEU A 10 3.52 31.05 -20.45
C LEU A 10 2.54 30.12 -19.71
N GLY A 11 2.48 30.18 -18.37
CA GLY A 11 1.64 29.30 -17.55
C GLY A 11 1.94 27.82 -17.74
N LEU A 12 3.17 27.49 -18.18
CA LEU A 12 3.62 26.12 -18.46
C LEU A 12 4.06 25.39 -17.19
N ASP A 13 4.18 26.11 -16.07
CA ASP A 13 4.52 25.55 -14.75
C ASP A 13 3.35 24.78 -14.13
N GLU A 14 2.11 25.06 -14.53
CA GLU A 14 0.96 24.24 -14.16
C GLU A 14 0.88 23.03 -15.09
N TYR A 15 1.28 21.88 -14.56
CA TYR A 15 1.06 20.57 -15.18
C TYR A 15 -0.43 20.38 -15.49
N LYS A 16 -0.83 20.72 -16.73
CA LYS A 16 -2.22 20.75 -17.24
C LYS A 16 -3.01 19.44 -17.07
N PHE A 17 -2.32 18.34 -16.83
CA PHE A 17 -2.89 17.00 -16.80
C PHE A 17 -2.69 16.34 -15.44
N GLY A 18 -2.82 17.09 -14.33
CA GLY A 18 -2.72 16.61 -12.94
C GLY A 18 -3.66 15.46 -12.59
N PHE A 19 -3.36 14.25 -13.11
CA PHE A 19 -4.06 13.01 -12.81
C PHE A 19 -3.82 12.67 -11.34
N HIS A 20 -4.78 13.03 -10.51
CA HIS A 20 -4.86 12.60 -9.13
C HIS A 20 -6.17 11.84 -8.99
N ASP A 21 -6.07 10.51 -8.90
CA ASP A 21 -7.22 9.73 -8.47
C ASP A 21 -7.33 9.89 -6.95
N PRO A 22 -8.49 10.34 -6.44
CA PRO A 22 -8.72 10.36 -5.00
C PRO A 22 -8.63 8.91 -4.47
N GLU A 23 -7.80 8.71 -3.45
CA GLU A 23 -7.64 7.40 -2.83
C GLU A 23 -8.85 7.07 -1.96
N GLU A 24 -9.86 6.40 -2.54
CA GLU A 24 -10.97 5.83 -1.77
C GLU A 24 -10.58 4.46 -1.19
N TYR A 25 -9.87 4.47 -0.07
CA TYR A 25 -9.56 3.22 0.63
C TYR A 25 -10.76 2.71 1.43
N PHE A 26 -11.17 1.48 1.14
CA PHE A 26 -12.16 0.78 1.97
C PHE A 26 -11.68 0.61 3.42
N PHE A 27 -10.38 0.38 3.63
CA PHE A 27 -9.77 0.30 4.95
C PHE A 27 -8.31 0.75 4.90
N LYS A 28 -7.93 1.69 5.78
CA LYS A 28 -6.55 2.17 5.93
C LYS A 28 -5.96 1.63 7.23
N THR A 29 -4.86 0.90 7.14
CA THR A 29 -4.15 0.41 8.32
C THR A 29 -3.48 1.57 9.06
N PRO A 30 -3.38 1.51 10.40
CA PRO A 30 -2.75 2.57 11.18
C PRO A 30 -1.22 2.63 11.00
N ARG A 31 -0.60 1.51 10.60
CA ARG A 31 0.84 1.39 10.37
C ARG A 31 1.15 0.68 9.06
N LYS A 32 2.36 0.91 8.54
CA LYS A 32 2.90 0.20 7.36
C LYS A 32 3.32 -1.21 7.76
N GLY A 33 3.15 -2.16 6.84
CA GLY A 33 3.46 -3.57 7.05
C GLY A 33 2.23 -4.42 7.39
N ILE A 34 2.45 -5.72 7.60
CA ILE A 34 1.42 -6.69 7.96
C ILE A 34 1.86 -7.46 9.21
N ASP A 35 0.94 -7.63 10.14
CA ASP A 35 1.15 -8.32 11.41
C ASP A 35 -0.21 -8.88 11.91
N PRO A 36 -0.21 -9.72 12.95
CA PRO A 36 -1.45 -10.35 13.43
C PRO A 36 -2.54 -9.36 13.86
N GLU A 37 -2.15 -8.22 14.44
CA GLU A 37 -3.08 -7.19 14.91
C GLU A 37 -3.77 -6.51 13.72
N ILE A 38 -3.02 -6.18 12.67
CA ILE A 38 -3.56 -5.65 11.42
C ILE A 38 -4.51 -6.64 10.76
N VAL A 39 -4.15 -7.93 10.71
CA VAL A 39 -5.01 -8.96 10.15
C VAL A 39 -6.33 -9.06 10.92
N ALA A 40 -6.29 -9.00 12.26
CA ALA A 40 -7.48 -8.97 13.10
C ALA A 40 -8.35 -7.73 12.85
N MET A 41 -7.72 -6.54 12.73
CA MET A 41 -8.43 -5.31 12.40
C MET A 41 -9.12 -5.40 11.04
N ILE A 42 -8.46 -5.94 10.01
CA ILE A 42 -9.04 -6.14 8.67
C ILE A 42 -10.25 -7.09 8.74
N SER A 43 -10.11 -8.22 9.43
CA SER A 43 -11.18 -9.22 9.59
C SER A 43 -12.41 -8.60 10.27
N LYS A 44 -12.19 -7.86 11.36
CA LYS A 44 -13.25 -7.15 12.09
C LYS A 44 -13.92 -6.08 11.23
N HIS A 45 -13.13 -5.29 10.50
CA HIS A 45 -13.66 -4.25 9.63
C HIS A 45 -14.53 -4.82 8.49
N LYS A 46 -14.16 -6.00 7.97
CA LYS A 46 -14.92 -6.73 6.96
C LYS A 46 -16.08 -7.56 7.51
N ASN A 47 -16.29 -7.55 8.83
CA ASN A 47 -17.31 -8.35 9.52
C ASN A 47 -17.22 -9.84 9.15
N GLU A 48 -15.99 -10.36 9.07
CA GLU A 48 -15.72 -11.76 8.73
C GLU A 48 -16.03 -12.70 9.91
N PRO A 49 -16.47 -13.94 9.64
CA PRO A 49 -16.68 -14.95 10.69
C PRO A 49 -15.36 -15.41 11.31
N GLU A 50 -15.40 -15.94 12.54
CA GLU A 50 -14.19 -16.31 13.31
C GLU A 50 -13.24 -17.25 12.56
N TRP A 51 -13.77 -18.24 11.85
CA TRP A 51 -12.95 -19.19 11.09
C TRP A 51 -12.11 -18.52 9.99
N MET A 52 -12.56 -17.38 9.45
CA MET A 52 -11.79 -16.60 8.46
C MET A 52 -10.62 -15.88 9.13
N LEU A 53 -10.81 -15.36 10.35
CA LEU A 53 -9.72 -14.76 11.12
C LEU A 53 -8.63 -15.80 11.40
N GLU A 54 -9.01 -16.96 11.92
CA GLU A 54 -8.08 -18.07 12.19
C GLU A 54 -7.34 -18.50 10.92
N TYR A 55 -8.05 -18.63 9.80
CA TYR A 55 -7.45 -18.96 8.51
C TYR A 55 -6.42 -17.92 8.06
N ARG A 56 -6.72 -16.63 8.17
CA ARG A 56 -5.80 -15.54 7.83
C ARG A 56 -4.57 -15.53 8.73
N LEU A 57 -4.74 -15.74 10.03
CA LEU A 57 -3.62 -15.81 10.98
C LEU A 57 -2.69 -16.97 10.66
N LYS A 58 -3.25 -18.16 10.36
CA LYS A 58 -2.46 -19.32 9.92
C LYS A 58 -1.72 -19.08 8.59
N ALA A 59 -2.35 -18.36 7.66
CA ALA A 59 -1.72 -17.98 6.40
C ALA A 59 -0.55 -17.00 6.62
N LEU A 60 -0.71 -16.01 7.52
CA LEU A 60 0.35 -15.09 7.89
C LEU A 60 1.54 -15.83 8.52
N GLU A 61 1.28 -16.75 9.44
CA GLU A 61 2.32 -17.59 10.03
C GLU A 61 3.06 -18.41 8.97
N SER A 62 2.32 -19.05 8.06
CA SER A 62 2.89 -19.82 6.96
C SER A 62 3.71 -18.96 5.99
N PHE A 63 3.33 -17.70 5.79
CA PHE A 63 4.07 -16.75 4.98
C PHE A 63 5.39 -16.36 5.64
N ILE A 64 5.38 -16.03 6.93
CA ILE A 64 6.57 -15.62 7.69
C ILE A 64 7.59 -16.77 7.77
N GLN A 65 7.13 -18.02 7.88
CA GLN A 65 8.01 -19.19 7.93
C GLN A 65 8.67 -19.52 6.58
N ARG A 66 8.13 -19.03 5.47
CA ARG A 66 8.67 -19.33 4.13
C ARG A 66 9.75 -18.32 3.76
N PRO A 67 10.91 -18.76 3.28
CA PRO A 67 11.90 -17.84 2.76
C PRO A 67 11.37 -17.16 1.50
N THR A 68 11.74 -15.90 1.30
CA THR A 68 11.46 -15.19 0.05
C THR A 68 12.06 -15.98 -1.11
N PRO A 69 11.28 -16.28 -2.17
CA PRO A 69 11.80 -16.98 -3.33
C PRO A 69 12.94 -16.19 -3.98
N ARG A 70 13.97 -16.89 -4.44
CA ARG A 70 15.15 -16.29 -5.09
C ARG A 70 15.00 -16.12 -6.60
N TRP A 71 13.90 -16.58 -7.17
CA TRP A 71 13.59 -16.39 -8.57
C TRP A 71 12.80 -15.08 -8.74
N GLY A 72 13.05 -14.35 -9.83
CA GLY A 72 12.44 -13.05 -10.09
C GLY A 72 13.44 -11.89 -10.08
N GLY A 73 12.92 -10.67 -9.97
CA GLY A 73 13.75 -9.46 -9.84
C GLY A 73 14.45 -9.40 -8.49
N ASP A 74 15.59 -8.72 -8.43
CA ASP A 74 16.29 -8.46 -7.18
C ASP A 74 15.46 -7.53 -6.30
N LEU A 75 15.07 -8.02 -5.12
CA LEU A 75 14.28 -7.28 -4.12
C LEU A 75 15.18 -6.65 -3.04
N SER A 76 16.50 -6.72 -3.19
CA SER A 76 17.46 -6.01 -2.36
C SER A 76 17.44 -4.53 -2.78
N HIS A 77 16.92 -3.64 -1.94
CA HIS A 77 16.87 -2.19 -2.17
C HIS A 77 17.52 -1.48 -0.98
#